data_AF-A0A2Z6Q8P9-F1
#
_entry.id   AF-A0A2Z6Q8P9-F1
#
_cell.length_a   1.000
_cell.length_b   1.000
_cell.length_c   1.000
_cell.angle_alpha   90.00
_cell.angle_beta   90.00
_cell.angle_gamma   90.00
#
_symmetry.space_group_name_H-M   'P 1'
#
loop_
_entity.id
_entity.type
_entity.pdbx_description
1 polymer ?
#
loop_
_entity_poly.entity_id
_entity_poly.type
_entity_poly.pdbx_seq_one_letter_code
_entity_poly.pdbx_strand_id
1 'polypeptide(L)'
;MLDNSNDDNTVDMIQGTATAAISKRYADKSAINDIISYYEDNIEILVTDELSSASNKMSIFELIRKTMDKKVSYGVGLFSAMIDGGINPIFSVVLANLLNTYSIPDRNELLKSSRIFALYVLLIAAVSGVSGLLKYFLLERASERWAVRLRHMGFGNALRQPQSWFDKSENATGKVTTILISDTESAKILIGHFAGNVIIGLVSLLGGIIWALIVGWQLTLVGFGLIPVLFLFSELEGYVLQKYELKQKIATETAANEFYQGISSIRTVYSLSIENIMENKFHEALQKPFLIGSLKEFMISKKCL
;
A
#
# COMPACT_ATOMS: atom_id res chain seq x y z
N MET A 1 -6.25 -54.15 50.04
CA MET A 1 -7.16 -53.33 49.21
C MET A 1 -6.97 -51.90 49.67
N LEU A 2 -5.91 -51.28 49.17
CA LEU A 2 -5.60 -49.87 49.38
C LEU A 2 -5.71 -49.21 48.01
N ASP A 3 -6.11 -47.95 48.04
CA ASP A 3 -6.00 -46.95 46.97
C ASP A 3 -7.13 -46.94 45.93
N ASN A 4 -8.16 -46.12 46.21
CA ASN A 4 -9.09 -45.63 45.17
C ASN A 4 -9.74 -44.26 45.52
N SER A 5 -9.21 -43.53 46.52
CA SER A 5 -9.80 -42.25 46.96
C SER A 5 -8.91 -41.02 46.68
N ASN A 6 -7.69 -41.23 46.17
CA ASN A 6 -6.77 -40.15 45.78
C ASN A 6 -6.86 -39.79 44.28
N ASP A 7 -7.32 -40.69 43.43
CA ASP A 7 -7.50 -40.44 42.00
C ASP A 7 -8.74 -39.58 41.70
N ASP A 8 -9.85 -39.74 42.44
CA ASP A 8 -11.06 -38.91 42.20
C ASP A 8 -10.84 -37.41 42.51
N ASN A 9 -10.14 -37.09 43.60
CA ASN A 9 -9.86 -35.69 43.97
C ASN A 9 -8.86 -35.00 43.03
N THR A 10 -7.96 -35.75 42.41
CA THR A 10 -7.00 -35.21 41.44
C THR A 10 -7.65 -35.03 40.06
N VAL A 11 -8.55 -35.92 39.65
CA VAL A 11 -9.33 -35.79 38.41
C VAL A 11 -10.28 -34.59 38.46
N ASP A 12 -10.95 -34.34 39.59
CA ASP A 12 -11.85 -33.18 39.75
C ASP A 12 -11.11 -31.84 39.76
N MET A 13 -9.91 -31.77 40.37
CA MET A 13 -9.07 -30.56 40.31
C MET A 13 -8.54 -30.27 38.90
N ILE A 14 -8.15 -31.31 38.16
CA ILE A 14 -7.65 -31.18 36.79
C ILE A 14 -8.80 -30.74 35.86
N GLN A 15 -10.00 -31.29 36.03
CA GLN A 15 -11.19 -30.85 35.29
C GLN A 15 -11.59 -29.41 35.61
N GLY A 16 -11.58 -28.99 36.88
CA GLY A 16 -11.87 -27.60 37.26
C GLY A 16 -10.88 -26.59 36.67
N THR A 17 -9.59 -26.93 36.68
CA THR A 17 -8.51 -26.08 36.12
C THR A 17 -8.58 -26.01 34.59
N ALA A 18 -8.85 -27.13 33.93
CA ALA A 18 -9.01 -27.18 32.47
C ALA A 18 -10.24 -26.38 32.01
N THR A 19 -11.35 -26.46 32.75
CA THR A 19 -12.59 -25.74 32.42
C THR A 19 -12.43 -24.23 32.61
N ALA A 20 -11.70 -23.80 33.65
CA ALA A 20 -11.35 -22.39 33.85
C ALA A 20 -10.37 -21.85 32.79
N ALA A 21 -9.42 -22.67 32.32
CA ALA A 21 -8.51 -22.29 31.25
C ALA A 21 -9.23 -22.17 29.89
N ILE A 22 -10.21 -23.06 29.63
CA ILE A 22 -11.05 -23.00 28.42
C ILE A 22 -11.98 -21.79 28.46
N SER A 23 -12.60 -21.48 29.60
CA SER A 23 -13.46 -20.28 29.73
C SER A 23 -12.66 -18.99 29.55
N LYS A 24 -11.45 -18.92 30.09
CA LYS A 24 -10.55 -17.76 29.90
C LYS A 24 -10.09 -17.61 28.44
N ARG A 25 -9.79 -18.72 27.75
CA ARG A 25 -9.50 -18.73 26.30
C ARG A 25 -10.71 -18.35 25.45
N TYR A 26 -11.92 -18.73 25.85
CA TYR A 26 -13.16 -18.32 25.18
C TYR A 26 -13.47 -16.84 25.41
N ALA A 27 -13.23 -16.32 26.62
CA ALA A 27 -13.38 -14.90 26.95
C ALA A 27 -12.37 -14.02 26.18
N ASP A 28 -11.11 -14.46 26.04
CA ASP A 28 -10.09 -13.77 25.24
C ASP A 28 -10.45 -13.76 23.75
N LYS A 29 -10.98 -14.88 23.23
CA LYS A 29 -11.45 -14.98 21.84
C LYS A 29 -12.71 -14.14 21.57
N SER A 30 -13.60 -14.02 22.54
CA SER A 30 -14.76 -13.10 22.50
C SER A 30 -14.29 -11.66 22.49
N ALA A 31 -13.40 -11.26 23.41
CA ALA A 31 -12.85 -9.91 23.48
C ALA A 31 -12.11 -9.54 22.19
N ILE A 32 -11.37 -10.47 21.59
CA ILE A 32 -10.71 -10.26 20.28
C ILE A 32 -11.74 -10.10 19.16
N ASN A 33 -12.81 -10.90 19.14
CA ASN A 33 -13.88 -10.74 18.16
C ASN A 33 -14.67 -9.43 18.35
N ASP A 34 -14.84 -8.98 19.59
CA ASP A 34 -15.48 -7.71 19.93
C ASP A 34 -14.57 -6.52 19.55
N ILE A 35 -13.24 -6.66 19.66
CA ILE A 35 -12.28 -5.67 19.15
C ILE A 35 -12.25 -5.66 17.61
N ILE A 36 -12.32 -6.83 16.98
CA ILE A 36 -12.37 -6.94 15.51
C ILE A 36 -13.69 -6.36 14.99
N SER A 37 -14.83 -6.65 15.62
CA SER A 37 -16.12 -6.06 15.23
C SER A 37 -16.15 -4.56 15.50
N TYR A 38 -15.55 -4.10 16.61
CA TYR A 38 -15.35 -2.68 16.88
C TYR A 38 -14.50 -2.02 15.80
N TYR A 39 -13.43 -2.66 15.32
CA TYR A 39 -12.65 -2.12 14.20
C TYR A 39 -13.38 -2.24 12.85
N GLU A 40 -14.14 -3.30 12.57
CA GLU A 40 -14.96 -3.43 11.35
C GLU A 40 -16.05 -2.35 11.28
N ASP A 41 -16.81 -2.13 12.35
CA ASP A 41 -17.82 -1.06 12.45
C ASP A 41 -17.17 0.33 12.35
N ASN A 42 -16.03 0.54 13.02
CA ASN A 42 -15.34 1.84 12.96
C ASN A 42 -14.61 2.07 11.63
N ILE A 43 -14.22 1.03 10.90
CA ILE A 43 -13.66 1.17 9.55
C ILE A 43 -14.75 1.63 8.58
N GLU A 44 -15.97 1.07 8.66
CA GLU A 44 -17.07 1.51 7.80
C GLU A 44 -17.46 2.97 8.09
N ILE A 45 -17.47 3.36 9.37
CA ILE A 45 -17.68 4.75 9.79
C ILE A 45 -16.53 5.67 9.37
N LEU A 46 -15.26 5.28 9.56
CA LEU A 46 -14.09 6.09 9.15
C LEU A 46 -13.99 6.24 7.63
N VAL A 47 -14.30 5.19 6.87
CA VAL A 47 -14.30 5.21 5.40
C VAL A 47 -15.46 6.05 4.87
N THR A 48 -16.63 5.96 5.50
CA THR A 48 -17.80 6.75 5.09
C THR A 48 -17.64 8.23 5.48
N ASP A 49 -16.98 8.53 6.60
CA ASP A 49 -16.72 9.90 7.05
C ASP A 49 -15.59 10.57 6.26
N GLU A 50 -14.56 9.84 5.82
CA GLU A 50 -13.59 10.34 4.82
C GLU A 50 -14.24 10.57 3.45
N LEU A 51 -15.12 9.66 2.99
CA LEU A 51 -15.81 9.79 1.70
C LEU A 51 -16.86 10.94 1.72
N SER A 52 -17.47 11.19 2.88
CA SER A 52 -18.39 12.31 3.14
C SER A 52 -17.65 13.66 3.28
N SER A 53 -16.53 13.72 4.01
CA SER A 53 -15.69 14.93 4.11
C SER A 53 -15.02 15.29 2.77
N ALA A 54 -14.80 14.31 1.88
CA ALA A 54 -14.34 14.54 0.52
C ALA A 54 -15.44 15.14 -0.40
N SER A 55 -16.72 15.00 -0.03
CA SER A 55 -17.85 15.50 -0.83
C SER A 55 -18.03 17.02 -0.74
N ASN A 56 -17.46 17.70 0.26
CA ASN A 56 -17.59 19.16 0.39
C ASN A 56 -16.30 19.88 0.83
N LYS A 57 -15.20 19.73 0.08
CA LYS A 57 -14.03 20.62 0.14
C LYS A 57 -13.42 20.71 -1.26
N MET A 58 -13.14 21.94 -1.73
CA MET A 58 -12.52 22.28 -3.03
C MET A 58 -11.65 21.15 -3.60
N SER A 59 -11.97 20.67 -4.80
CA SER A 59 -11.29 19.51 -5.41
C SER A 59 -9.77 19.68 -5.28
N ILE A 60 -9.08 18.65 -4.79
CA ILE A 60 -7.61 18.64 -4.64
C ILE A 60 -6.93 19.07 -5.96
N PHE A 61 -7.54 18.71 -7.08
CA PHE A 61 -7.11 19.11 -8.41
C PHE A 61 -7.19 20.64 -8.64
N GLU A 62 -8.22 21.29 -8.11
CA GLU A 62 -8.43 22.73 -8.17
C GLU A 62 -7.42 23.49 -7.29
N LEU A 63 -7.11 22.97 -6.10
CA LEU A 63 -6.06 23.50 -5.22
C LEU A 63 -4.67 23.40 -5.85
N ILE A 64 -4.36 22.26 -6.48
CA ILE A 64 -3.11 22.04 -7.22
C ILE A 64 -3.03 23.01 -8.41
N ARG A 65 -4.10 23.12 -9.19
CA ARG A 65 -4.18 24.03 -10.35
C ARG A 65 -4.02 25.50 -9.97
N LYS A 66 -4.51 25.91 -8.80
CA LYS A 66 -4.42 27.30 -8.32
C LYS A 66 -3.04 27.65 -7.77
N THR A 67 -2.32 26.68 -7.21
CA THR A 67 -1.04 26.89 -6.53
C THR A 67 0.19 26.71 -7.44
N MET A 68 0.03 26.04 -8.59
CA MET A 68 1.13 25.75 -9.50
C MET A 68 1.52 26.95 -10.39
N ASP A 69 2.75 27.42 -10.23
CA ASP A 69 3.30 28.62 -10.86
C ASP A 69 3.68 28.43 -12.34
N LYS A 70 4.26 27.26 -12.69
CA LYS A 70 4.73 26.94 -14.05
C LYS A 70 3.94 25.79 -14.67
N LYS A 71 2.69 26.08 -15.04
CA LYS A 71 1.77 25.12 -15.65
C LYS A 71 2.30 24.56 -16.98
N VAL A 72 3.06 25.35 -17.74
CA VAL A 72 3.63 24.93 -19.02
C VAL A 72 4.65 23.81 -18.85
N SER A 73 5.61 23.94 -17.92
CA SER A 73 6.62 22.88 -17.72
C SER A 73 6.01 21.58 -17.21
N TYR A 74 4.97 21.67 -16.38
CA TYR A 74 4.22 20.50 -15.93
C TYR A 74 3.46 19.85 -17.09
N GLY A 75 2.80 20.64 -17.93
CA GLY A 75 2.11 20.16 -19.13
C GLY A 75 3.04 19.46 -20.13
N VAL A 76 4.25 19.98 -20.34
CA VAL A 76 5.28 19.32 -21.17
C VAL A 76 5.71 17.97 -20.56
N GLY A 77 5.82 17.89 -19.23
CA GLY A 77 6.08 16.63 -18.53
C GLY A 77 4.97 15.60 -18.74
N LEU A 78 3.70 16.01 -18.66
CA LEU A 78 2.56 15.14 -18.93
C LEU A 78 2.50 14.68 -20.39
N PHE A 79 2.83 15.56 -21.34
CA PHE A 79 2.91 15.18 -22.76
C PHE A 79 4.01 14.15 -23.01
N SER A 80 5.17 14.31 -22.37
CA SER A 80 6.25 13.32 -22.40
C SER A 80 5.80 11.98 -21.82
N ALA A 81 4.97 12.00 -20.78
CA ALA A 81 4.36 10.79 -20.20
C ALA A 81 3.39 10.09 -21.18
N MET A 82 2.64 10.84 -22.00
CA MET A 82 1.79 10.25 -23.05
C MET A 82 2.61 9.53 -24.12
N ILE A 83 3.74 10.11 -24.52
CA ILE A 83 4.66 9.46 -25.47
C ILE A 83 5.20 8.16 -24.86
N ASP A 84 5.67 8.22 -23.61
CA ASP A 84 6.21 7.07 -22.88
C ASP A 84 5.18 5.95 -22.72
N GLY A 85 3.91 6.28 -22.45
CA GLY A 85 2.81 5.30 -22.38
C GLY A 85 2.47 4.64 -23.71
N GLY A 86 2.64 5.36 -24.83
CA GLY A 86 2.44 4.82 -26.18
C GLY A 86 3.54 3.85 -26.62
N ILE A 87 4.71 3.88 -25.99
CA ILE A 87 5.85 3.03 -26.36
C ILE A 87 5.57 1.55 -26.07
N ASN A 88 4.89 1.23 -24.97
CA ASN A 88 4.57 -0.14 -24.58
C ASN A 88 3.79 -0.92 -25.67
N PRO A 89 2.64 -0.43 -26.17
CA PRO A 89 1.93 -1.11 -27.26
C PRO A 89 2.76 -1.13 -28.55
N ILE A 90 3.46 -0.05 -28.90
CA ILE A 90 4.31 0.00 -30.11
C ILE A 90 5.40 -1.09 -30.06
N PHE A 91 6.07 -1.23 -28.92
CA PHE A 91 7.10 -2.25 -28.71
C PHE A 91 6.52 -3.66 -28.85
N SER A 92 5.34 -3.92 -28.28
CA SER A 92 4.65 -5.20 -28.41
C SER A 92 4.37 -5.56 -29.88
N VAL A 93 3.94 -4.60 -30.71
CA VAL A 93 3.71 -4.81 -32.15
C VAL A 93 4.99 -5.13 -32.90
N VAL A 94 6.06 -4.37 -32.65
CA VAL A 94 7.37 -4.60 -33.27
C VAL A 94 7.90 -5.98 -32.90
N LEU A 95 7.74 -6.38 -31.64
CA LEU A 95 8.12 -7.71 -31.17
C LEU A 95 7.30 -8.82 -31.83
N ALA A 96 5.98 -8.66 -31.94
CA ALA A 96 5.12 -9.65 -32.62
C ALA A 96 5.51 -9.82 -34.10
N ASN A 97 5.80 -8.73 -34.81
CA ASN A 97 6.24 -8.78 -36.20
C ASN A 97 7.64 -9.41 -36.35
N LEU A 98 8.54 -9.15 -35.40
CA LEU A 98 9.84 -9.81 -35.34
C LEU A 98 9.66 -11.33 -35.15
N LEU A 99 8.77 -11.76 -34.24
CA LEU A 99 8.48 -13.18 -34.03
C LEU A 99 7.92 -13.86 -35.29
N ASN A 100 7.00 -13.20 -36.01
CA ASN A 100 6.46 -13.71 -37.27
C ASN A 100 7.52 -13.87 -38.37
N THR A 101 8.59 -13.06 -38.34
CA THR A 101 9.68 -13.14 -39.32
C THR A 101 10.50 -14.43 -39.19
N TYR A 102 10.56 -15.02 -37.98
CA TYR A 102 11.27 -16.29 -37.77
C TYR A 102 10.59 -17.49 -38.44
N SER A 103 9.34 -17.35 -38.88
CA SER A 103 8.64 -18.39 -39.64
C SER A 103 9.02 -18.44 -41.13
N ILE A 104 9.85 -17.50 -41.60
CA ILE A 104 10.30 -17.46 -43.00
C ILE A 104 11.46 -18.47 -43.22
N PRO A 105 11.36 -19.37 -44.21
CA PRO A 105 12.38 -20.40 -44.45
C PRO A 105 13.67 -19.89 -45.13
N ASP A 106 13.65 -18.73 -45.80
CA ASP A 106 14.86 -18.16 -46.42
C ASP A 106 15.74 -17.42 -45.40
N ARG A 107 16.98 -17.90 -45.24
CA ARG A 107 17.98 -17.36 -44.32
C ARG A 107 18.41 -15.94 -44.68
N ASN A 108 18.50 -15.59 -45.96
CA ASN A 108 19.00 -14.27 -46.37
C ASN A 108 17.97 -13.17 -46.12
N GLU A 109 16.70 -13.44 -46.39
CA GLU A 109 15.59 -12.53 -46.09
C GLU A 109 15.38 -12.37 -44.58
N LEU A 110 15.50 -13.47 -43.81
CA LEU A 110 15.42 -13.45 -42.35
C LEU A 110 16.47 -12.51 -41.74
N LEU A 111 17.74 -12.60 -42.16
CA LEU A 111 18.81 -11.75 -41.64
C LEU A 111 18.58 -10.27 -41.96
N LYS A 112 18.06 -9.96 -43.16
CA LYS A 112 17.77 -8.57 -43.57
C LYS A 112 16.62 -7.98 -42.74
N SER A 113 15.52 -8.72 -42.60
CA SER A 113 14.35 -8.29 -41.82
C SER A 113 14.66 -8.17 -40.33
N SER A 114 15.39 -9.13 -39.76
CA SER A 114 15.81 -9.09 -38.35
C SER A 114 16.68 -7.86 -38.04
N ARG A 115 17.59 -7.47 -38.93
CA ARG A 115 18.39 -6.25 -38.78
C ARG A 115 17.54 -4.99 -38.74
N ILE A 116 16.49 -4.90 -39.56
CA ILE A 116 15.57 -3.76 -39.60
C ILE A 116 14.76 -3.68 -38.30
N PHE A 117 14.23 -4.81 -37.82
CA PHE A 117 13.51 -4.84 -36.54
C PHE A 117 14.41 -4.52 -35.35
N ALA A 118 15.67 -4.96 -35.36
CA ALA A 118 16.65 -4.58 -34.35
C ALA A 118 16.88 -3.06 -34.31
N LEU A 119 16.93 -2.39 -35.47
CA LEU A 119 17.00 -0.93 -35.55
C LEU A 119 15.74 -0.25 -35.00
N TYR A 120 14.54 -0.79 -35.26
CA TYR A 120 13.30 -0.27 -34.67
C TYR A 120 13.29 -0.38 -33.14
N VAL A 121 13.69 -1.52 -32.60
CA VAL A 121 13.78 -1.70 -31.14
C VAL A 121 14.79 -0.73 -30.52
N LEU A 122 15.95 -0.53 -31.17
CA LEU A 122 16.95 0.43 -30.72
C LEU A 122 16.42 1.87 -30.73
N LEU A 123 15.69 2.26 -31.78
CA LEU A 123 15.06 3.58 -31.88
C LEU A 123 13.99 3.78 -30.79
N ILE A 124 13.16 2.76 -30.55
CA ILE A 124 12.14 2.80 -29.49
C ILE A 124 12.79 2.96 -28.12
N ALA A 125 13.87 2.22 -27.83
CA ALA A 125 14.60 2.33 -26.58
C ALA A 125 15.21 3.74 -26.38
N ALA A 126 15.77 4.32 -27.44
CA ALA A 126 16.30 5.68 -27.39
C ALA A 126 15.20 6.72 -27.12
N VAL A 127 14.05 6.60 -27.80
CA VAL A 127 12.89 7.49 -27.57
C VAL A 127 12.36 7.34 -26.15
N SER A 128 12.20 6.11 -25.65
CA SER A 128 11.74 5.84 -24.28
C SER A 128 12.70 6.39 -23.23
N GLY A 129 14.01 6.24 -23.43
CA GLY A 129 15.01 6.81 -22.55
C GLY A 129 14.88 8.33 -22.46
N VAL A 130 14.76 9.01 -23.61
CA VAL A 130 14.64 10.48 -23.65
C VAL A 130 13.30 10.96 -23.10
N SER A 131 12.17 10.35 -23.48
CA SER A 131 10.84 10.73 -23.00
C SER A 131 10.68 10.44 -21.50
N GLY A 132 11.21 9.31 -21.04
CA GLY A 132 11.21 8.91 -19.64
C GLY A 132 12.01 9.90 -18.79
N LEU A 133 13.26 10.19 -19.18
CA LEU A 133 14.10 11.17 -18.47
C LEU A 133 13.47 12.57 -18.44
N LEU A 134 12.92 13.02 -19.57
CA LEU A 134 12.28 14.33 -19.66
C LEU A 134 11.03 14.40 -18.76
N LYS A 135 10.21 13.35 -18.76
CA LYS A 135 9.05 13.21 -17.87
C LYS A 135 9.49 13.30 -16.40
N TYR A 136 10.39 12.43 -15.96
CA TYR A 136 10.83 12.39 -14.56
C TYR A 136 11.43 13.72 -14.13
N PHE A 137 12.32 14.30 -14.94
CA PHE A 137 12.96 15.56 -14.62
C PHE A 137 11.97 16.72 -14.52
N LEU A 138 11.03 16.84 -15.47
CA LEU A 138 10.08 17.95 -15.49
C LEU A 138 9.02 17.84 -14.39
N LEU A 139 8.47 16.65 -14.17
CA LEU A 139 7.43 16.44 -13.15
C LEU A 139 8.00 16.53 -11.74
N GLU A 140 9.17 15.95 -11.48
CA GLU A 140 9.83 16.01 -10.16
C GLU A 140 10.28 17.44 -9.83
N ARG A 141 10.83 18.16 -10.82
CA ARG A 141 11.20 19.56 -10.62
C ARG A 141 9.99 20.45 -10.38
N ALA A 142 8.86 20.14 -11.00
CA ALA A 142 7.62 20.88 -10.80
C ALA A 142 7.00 20.58 -9.42
N SER A 143 7.00 19.31 -8.99
CA SER A 143 6.47 18.89 -7.69
C SER A 143 7.28 19.46 -6.54
N GLU A 144 8.62 19.46 -6.62
CA GLU A 144 9.48 20.02 -5.57
C GLU A 144 9.29 21.53 -5.42
N ARG A 145 9.21 22.28 -6.52
CA ARG A 145 8.91 23.72 -6.49
C ARG A 145 7.54 24.01 -5.88
N TRP A 146 6.55 23.19 -6.24
CA TRP A 146 5.21 23.32 -5.70
C TRP A 146 5.20 23.01 -4.20
N ALA A 147 5.90 21.98 -3.76
CA ALA A 147 6.05 21.60 -2.35
C ALA A 147 6.69 22.71 -1.52
N VAL A 148 7.79 23.30 -1.99
CA VAL A 148 8.45 24.45 -1.33
C VAL A 148 7.49 25.63 -1.19
N ARG A 149 6.75 25.97 -2.25
CA ARG A 149 5.76 27.06 -2.20
C ARG A 149 4.63 26.75 -1.21
N LEU A 150 4.14 25.52 -1.20
CA LEU A 150 3.11 25.08 -0.26
C LEU A 150 3.60 25.19 1.19
N ARG A 151 4.84 24.77 1.48
CA ARG A 151 5.46 24.92 2.80
C ARG A 151 5.57 26.39 3.21
N HIS A 152 6.00 27.28 2.30
CA HIS A 152 6.06 28.73 2.58
C HIS A 152 4.68 29.33 2.86
N MET A 153 3.67 29.00 2.07
CA MET A 153 2.30 29.48 2.25
C MET A 153 1.68 28.93 3.55
N GLY A 154 1.87 27.64 3.82
CA GLY A 154 1.38 26.99 5.04
C GLY A 154 2.03 27.58 6.29
N PHE A 155 3.35 27.78 6.27
CA PHE A 155 4.07 28.43 7.36
C PHE A 155 3.62 29.89 7.56
N GLY A 156 3.50 30.66 6.48
CA GLY A 156 3.02 32.04 6.55
C GLY A 156 1.58 32.15 7.07
N ASN A 157 0.72 31.19 6.74
CA ASN A 157 -0.65 31.13 7.25
C ASN A 157 -0.71 30.70 8.71
N ALA A 158 0.17 29.78 9.14
CA ALA A 158 0.29 29.36 10.53
C ALA A 158 0.72 30.53 11.44
N LEU A 159 1.69 31.35 11.01
CA LEU A 159 2.15 32.53 11.74
C LEU A 159 1.10 33.63 11.90
N ARG A 160 0.07 33.65 11.05
CA ARG A 160 -1.04 34.63 11.10
C ARG A 160 -2.20 34.17 11.98
N GLN A 161 -2.16 32.95 12.53
CA GLN A 161 -3.22 32.45 13.41
C GLN A 161 -3.14 33.09 14.80
N PRO A 162 -4.28 33.32 15.46
CA PRO A 162 -4.31 33.83 16.83
C PRO A 162 -3.72 32.81 17.81
N GLN A 163 -3.22 33.28 18.96
CA GLN A 163 -2.65 32.40 20.00
C GLN A 163 -3.64 31.31 20.45
N SER A 164 -4.93 31.65 20.55
CA SER A 164 -6.00 30.70 20.90
C SER A 164 -6.15 29.51 19.93
N TRP A 165 -5.61 29.62 18.71
CA TRP A 165 -5.56 28.51 17.76
C TRP A 165 -4.52 27.48 18.19
N PHE A 166 -3.36 27.91 18.68
CA PHE A 166 -2.26 27.07 19.15
C PHE A 166 -2.51 26.46 20.54
N ASP A 167 -3.43 27.05 21.32
CA ASP A 167 -3.84 26.50 22.63
C ASP A 167 -4.61 25.18 22.51
N LYS A 168 -5.13 24.86 21.31
CA LYS A 168 -5.80 23.57 21.04
C LYS A 168 -4.76 22.46 20.89
N SER A 169 -4.97 21.35 21.59
CA SER A 169 -4.09 20.15 21.51
C SER A 169 -3.92 19.62 20.07
N GLU A 170 -4.93 19.81 19.23
CA GLU A 170 -4.91 19.44 17.81
C GLU A 170 -3.91 20.25 16.98
N ASN A 171 -3.60 21.48 17.40
CA ASN A 171 -2.79 22.46 16.69
C ASN A 171 -1.46 22.74 17.40
N ALA A 172 -1.00 21.82 18.23
CA ALA A 172 0.31 21.92 18.87
C ALA A 172 1.40 22.16 17.81
N THR A 173 2.33 23.06 18.10
CA THR A 173 3.37 23.51 17.15
C THR A 173 4.14 22.36 16.50
N GLY A 174 4.46 21.31 17.28
CA GLY A 174 5.11 20.11 16.77
C GLY A 174 4.25 19.37 15.75
N LYS A 175 2.96 19.20 16.02
CA LYS A 175 2.01 18.52 15.13
C LYS A 175 1.82 19.30 13.83
N VAL A 176 1.66 20.62 13.90
CA VAL A 176 1.51 21.49 12.72
C VAL A 176 2.75 21.44 11.83
N THR A 177 3.95 21.42 12.44
CA THR A 177 5.22 21.31 11.71
C THR A 177 5.34 19.95 11.02
N THR A 178 4.99 18.87 11.73
CA THR A 178 5.00 17.51 11.17
C THR A 178 4.03 17.39 10.01
N ILE A 179 2.80 17.87 10.15
CA ILE A 179 1.79 17.92 9.08
C ILE A 179 2.34 18.68 7.86
N LEU A 180 2.90 19.87 8.08
CA LEU A 180 3.41 20.69 6.99
C LEU A 180 4.56 20.01 6.23
N ILE A 181 5.40 19.24 6.89
CA ILE A 181 6.51 18.52 6.25
C ILE A 181 6.02 17.24 5.58
N SER A 182 5.37 16.36 6.36
CA SER A 182 4.95 15.01 5.97
C SER A 182 3.86 15.04 4.91
N ASP A 183 2.79 15.79 5.12
CA ASP A 183 1.65 15.78 4.19
C ASP A 183 2.02 16.46 2.87
N THR A 184 2.88 17.48 2.93
CA THR A 184 3.43 18.10 1.72
C THR A 184 4.32 17.12 0.95
N GLU A 185 5.08 16.27 1.64
CA GLU A 185 5.92 15.25 0.99
C GLU A 185 5.07 14.18 0.29
N SER A 186 4.04 13.67 0.98
CA SER A 186 3.06 12.75 0.40
C SER A 186 2.36 13.38 -0.82
N ALA A 187 1.94 14.64 -0.72
CA ALA A 187 1.31 15.35 -1.83
C ALA A 187 2.28 15.62 -2.99
N LYS A 188 3.57 15.84 -2.72
CA LYS A 188 4.62 15.98 -3.74
C LYS A 188 4.73 14.71 -4.58
N ILE A 189 4.78 13.54 -3.93
CA ILE A 189 4.86 12.24 -4.60
C ILE A 189 3.66 12.02 -5.53
N LEU A 190 2.46 12.42 -5.06
CA LEU A 190 1.23 12.31 -5.86
C LEU A 190 1.32 13.13 -7.16
N ILE A 191 1.87 14.33 -7.11
CA ILE A 191 1.93 15.25 -8.26
C ILE A 191 3.12 14.95 -9.18
N GLY A 192 4.27 14.58 -8.61
CA GLY A 192 5.51 14.34 -9.34
C GLY A 192 5.58 12.96 -10.00
N HIS A 193 5.16 11.92 -9.28
CA HIS A 193 5.31 10.54 -9.73
C HIS A 193 3.97 9.91 -10.13
N PHE A 194 2.97 9.97 -9.25
CA PHE A 194 1.71 9.26 -9.47
C PHE A 194 0.93 9.81 -10.67
N ALA A 195 0.79 11.13 -10.79
CA ALA A 195 0.07 11.75 -11.91
C ALA A 195 0.63 11.35 -13.28
N GLY A 196 1.96 11.32 -13.44
CA GLY A 196 2.61 10.90 -14.68
C GLY A 196 2.38 9.41 -14.98
N ASN A 197 2.49 8.55 -13.95
CA ASN A 197 2.30 7.12 -14.10
C ASN A 197 0.85 6.73 -14.38
N VAL A 198 -0.13 7.46 -13.83
CA VAL A 198 -1.55 7.27 -14.15
C VAL A 198 -1.79 7.54 -15.63
N ILE A 199 -1.22 8.61 -16.19
CA ILE A 199 -1.34 8.92 -17.62
C ILE A 199 -0.69 7.83 -18.47
N ILE A 200 0.52 7.38 -18.11
CA ILE A 200 1.19 6.26 -18.80
C ILE A 200 0.31 5.01 -18.79
N GLY A 201 -0.23 4.66 -17.63
CA GLY A 201 -1.12 3.51 -17.46
C GLY A 201 -2.35 3.63 -18.35
N LEU A 202 -3.02 4.78 -18.35
CA LEU A 202 -4.20 5.03 -19.18
C LEU A 202 -3.89 4.97 -20.68
N VAL A 203 -2.82 5.62 -21.12
CA VAL A 203 -2.43 5.63 -22.54
C VAL A 203 -2.00 4.23 -22.99
N SER A 204 -1.22 3.51 -22.18
CA SER A 204 -0.79 2.15 -22.49
C SER A 204 -1.97 1.18 -22.50
N LEU A 205 -2.91 1.31 -21.57
CA LEU A 205 -4.12 0.49 -21.48
C LEU A 205 -5.02 0.72 -22.70
N LEU A 206 -5.37 1.98 -22.97
CA LEU A 206 -6.22 2.34 -24.11
C LEU A 206 -5.56 1.98 -25.44
N GLY A 207 -4.28 2.30 -25.61
CA GLY A 207 -3.52 1.97 -26.81
C GLY A 207 -3.43 0.46 -27.05
N GLY A 208 -3.19 -0.32 -26.00
CA GLY A 208 -3.16 -1.78 -26.05
C GLY A 208 -4.53 -2.38 -26.41
N ILE A 209 -5.60 -1.92 -25.77
CA ILE A 209 -6.97 -2.40 -26.05
C ILE A 209 -7.40 -2.08 -27.48
N ILE A 210 -7.19 -0.83 -27.93
CA ILE A 210 -7.53 -0.40 -29.29
C ILE A 210 -6.78 -1.25 -30.31
N TRP A 211 -5.47 -1.43 -30.12
CA TRP A 211 -4.67 -2.23 -31.04
C TRP A 211 -5.12 -3.70 -31.07
N ALA A 212 -5.36 -4.30 -29.90
CA ALA A 212 -5.77 -5.69 -29.80
C ALA A 212 -7.13 -5.94 -30.48
N LEU A 213 -8.10 -5.02 -30.31
CA LEU A 213 -9.41 -5.10 -30.97
C LEU A 213 -9.31 -5.03 -32.49
N ILE A 214 -8.38 -4.21 -33.03
CA ILE A 214 -8.15 -4.09 -34.47
C ILE A 214 -7.59 -5.39 -35.06
N VAL A 215 -6.60 -6.01 -34.40
CA VAL A 215 -5.93 -7.21 -34.92
C VAL A 215 -6.83 -8.45 -34.83
N GLY A 216 -7.56 -8.60 -33.72
CA GLY A 216 -8.32 -9.82 -33.49
C GLY A 216 -9.39 -9.67 -32.42
N TRP A 217 -10.51 -9.05 -32.77
CA TRP A 217 -11.62 -8.80 -31.84
C TRP A 217 -12.12 -10.08 -31.13
N GLN A 218 -12.18 -11.22 -31.83
CA GLN A 218 -12.63 -12.49 -31.25
C GLN A 218 -11.73 -12.97 -30.09
N LEU A 219 -10.41 -12.95 -30.28
CA LEU A 219 -9.43 -13.35 -29.25
C LEU A 219 -9.46 -12.38 -28.06
N THR A 220 -9.61 -11.08 -28.32
CA THR A 220 -9.69 -10.09 -27.24
C THR A 220 -10.95 -10.19 -26.40
N LEU A 221 -12.10 -10.52 -26.99
CA LEU A 221 -13.35 -10.72 -26.27
C LEU A 221 -13.27 -11.95 -25.35
N VAL A 222 -12.63 -13.02 -25.79
CA VAL A 222 -12.35 -14.18 -24.93
C VAL A 222 -11.43 -13.77 -23.76
N GLY A 223 -10.40 -12.96 -24.03
CA GLY A 223 -9.52 -12.41 -23.00
C GLY A 223 -10.28 -11.54 -21.98
N PHE A 224 -11.21 -10.71 -22.42
CA PHE A 224 -12.06 -9.91 -21.53
C PHE A 224 -12.98 -10.76 -20.64
N GLY A 225 -13.39 -11.94 -21.11
CA GLY A 225 -14.12 -12.91 -20.27
C GLY A 225 -13.33 -13.38 -19.05
N LEU A 226 -11.99 -13.33 -19.08
CA LEU A 226 -11.13 -13.72 -17.95
C LEU A 226 -10.92 -12.60 -16.92
N ILE A 227 -11.13 -11.33 -17.29
CA ILE A 227 -10.97 -10.18 -16.37
C ILE A 227 -11.80 -10.32 -15.08
N PRO A 228 -13.12 -10.62 -15.10
CA PRO A 228 -13.90 -10.74 -13.86
C PRO A 228 -13.40 -11.86 -12.96
N VAL A 229 -12.90 -12.96 -13.54
CA VAL A 229 -12.31 -14.06 -12.77
C VAL A 229 -11.04 -13.59 -12.06
N LEU A 230 -10.14 -12.90 -12.77
CA LEU A 230 -8.93 -12.32 -12.17
C LEU A 230 -9.27 -11.30 -11.08
N PHE A 231 -10.27 -10.45 -11.32
CA PHE A 231 -10.74 -9.46 -10.35
C PHE A 231 -11.23 -10.12 -9.06
N LEU A 232 -12.03 -11.20 -9.17
CA LEU A 232 -12.49 -11.97 -8.00
C LEU A 232 -11.32 -12.57 -7.21
N PHE A 233 -10.31 -13.10 -7.90
CA PHE A 233 -9.12 -13.63 -7.22
C PHE A 233 -8.30 -12.52 -6.54
N SER A 234 -8.15 -11.36 -7.18
CA SER A 234 -7.46 -10.19 -6.59
C SER A 234 -8.20 -9.63 -5.38
N GLU A 235 -9.52 -9.53 -5.42
CA GLU A 235 -10.35 -9.08 -4.30
C GLU A 235 -10.30 -10.07 -3.12
N LEU A 236 -10.42 -11.37 -3.41
CA LEU A 236 -10.29 -12.41 -2.37
C LEU A 236 -8.92 -12.34 -1.69
N GLU A 237 -7.86 -12.15 -2.48
CA GLU A 237 -6.52 -11.94 -1.97
C GLU A 237 -6.40 -10.69 -1.10
N GLY A 238 -6.90 -9.56 -1.60
CA GLY A 238 -6.90 -8.30 -0.86
C GLY A 238 -7.62 -8.42 0.48
N TYR A 239 -8.80 -9.03 0.47
CA TYR A 239 -9.60 -9.28 1.67
C TYR A 239 -8.85 -10.16 2.68
N VAL A 240 -8.23 -11.25 2.23
CA VAL A 240 -7.43 -12.12 3.10
C VAL A 240 -6.24 -11.34 3.67
N LEU A 241 -5.48 -10.65 2.83
CA LEU A 241 -4.30 -9.90 3.27
C LEU A 241 -4.65 -8.84 4.31
N GLN A 242 -5.69 -8.04 4.05
CA GLN A 242 -6.17 -7.01 4.96
C GLN A 242 -6.57 -7.59 6.32
N LYS A 243 -7.24 -8.75 6.33
CA LYS A 243 -7.62 -9.44 7.57
C LYS A 243 -6.39 -9.89 8.38
N TYR A 244 -5.35 -10.39 7.73
CA TYR A 244 -4.11 -10.78 8.42
C TYR A 244 -3.33 -9.56 8.90
N GLU A 245 -3.32 -8.47 8.14
CA GLU A 245 -2.71 -7.21 8.56
C GLU A 245 -3.38 -6.62 9.79
N LEU A 246 -4.71 -6.63 9.82
CA LEU A 246 -5.47 -6.15 10.98
C LEU A 246 -5.17 -7.01 12.22
N LYS A 247 -5.15 -8.35 12.07
CA LYS A 247 -4.76 -9.25 13.18
C LYS A 247 -3.34 -9.02 13.66
N GLN A 248 -2.40 -8.81 12.73
CA GLN A 248 -1.01 -8.53 13.06
C GLN A 248 -0.89 -7.20 13.81
N LYS A 249 -1.57 -6.17 13.33
CA LYS A 249 -1.60 -4.84 13.95
C LYS A 249 -2.12 -4.91 15.39
N ILE A 250 -3.26 -5.57 15.62
CA ILE A 250 -3.83 -5.74 16.96
C ILE A 250 -2.88 -6.51 17.88
N ALA A 251 -2.29 -7.61 17.41
CA ALA A 251 -1.34 -8.38 18.21
C ALA A 251 -0.08 -7.57 18.58
N THR A 252 0.43 -6.77 17.66
CA THR A 252 1.56 -5.87 17.89
C THR A 252 1.20 -4.73 18.85
N GLU A 253 0.02 -4.14 18.74
CA GLU A 253 -0.47 -3.10 19.65
C GLU A 253 -0.62 -3.64 21.09
N THR A 254 -1.17 -4.86 21.25
CA THR A 254 -1.27 -5.50 22.56
C THR A 254 0.10 -5.75 23.18
N ALA A 255 1.06 -6.27 22.41
CA ALA A 255 2.43 -6.49 22.90
C ALA A 255 3.13 -5.17 23.26
N ALA A 256 2.91 -4.10 22.47
CA ALA A 256 3.44 -2.77 22.75
C ALA A 256 2.84 -2.17 24.03
N ASN A 257 1.55 -2.37 24.28
CA ASN A 257 0.87 -1.90 25.50
C ASN A 257 1.41 -2.59 26.75
N GLU A 258 1.65 -3.91 26.70
CA GLU A 258 2.26 -4.63 27.84
C GLU A 258 3.68 -4.13 28.14
N PHE A 259 4.47 -3.89 27.10
CA PHE A 259 5.80 -3.31 27.23
C PHE A 259 5.77 -1.90 27.82
N TYR A 260 4.83 -1.07 27.36
CA TYR A 260 4.65 0.29 27.86
C TYR A 260 4.29 0.30 29.35
N GLN A 261 3.43 -0.61 29.81
CA GLN A 261 3.12 -0.76 31.24
C GLN A 261 4.37 -1.09 32.05
N GLY A 262 5.23 -1.98 31.55
CA GLY A 262 6.51 -2.32 32.17
C GLY A 262 7.45 -1.13 32.30
N ILE A 263 7.65 -0.38 31.21
CA ILE A 263 8.49 0.82 31.21
C ILE A 263 7.95 1.89 32.14
N SER A 264 6.63 2.15 32.10
CA SER A 264 6.00 3.18 32.92
C SER A 264 6.22 2.95 34.43
N SER A 265 6.34 1.68 34.82
CA SER A 265 6.50 1.23 36.22
C SER A 265 7.88 0.64 36.51
N ILE A 266 8.92 1.08 35.78
CA ILE A 266 10.26 0.48 35.87
C ILE A 266 10.85 0.49 37.28
N ARG A 267 10.59 1.54 38.08
CA ARG A 267 11.05 1.61 39.48
C ARG A 267 10.41 0.53 40.34
N THR A 268 9.14 0.23 40.12
CA THR A 268 8.40 -0.82 40.82
C THR A 268 8.96 -2.20 40.47
N VAL A 269 9.25 -2.43 39.19
CA VAL A 269 9.85 -3.68 38.68
C VAL A 269 11.19 -3.95 39.36
N TYR A 270 12.07 -2.95 39.41
CA TYR A 270 13.36 -3.04 40.12
C TYR A 270 13.21 -3.22 41.63
N SER A 271 12.26 -2.52 42.26
CA SER A 271 12.06 -2.62 43.71
C SER A 271 11.54 -4.00 44.17
N LEU A 272 10.86 -4.71 43.27
CA LEU A 272 10.33 -6.05 43.51
C LEU A 272 11.23 -7.16 42.95
N SER A 273 12.33 -6.80 42.26
CA SER A 273 13.25 -7.75 41.59
C SER A 273 12.52 -8.75 40.67
N ILE A 274 11.53 -8.28 39.90
CA ILE A 274 10.68 -9.11 39.01
C ILE A 274 11.02 -8.96 37.52
N GLU A 275 12.25 -8.54 37.19
CA GLU A 275 12.68 -8.28 35.80
C GLU A 275 12.49 -9.52 34.91
N ASN A 276 12.93 -10.68 35.38
CA ASN A 276 12.82 -11.95 34.65
C ASN A 276 11.38 -12.35 34.33
N ILE A 277 10.43 -12.02 35.22
CA ILE A 277 9.01 -12.34 35.02
C ILE A 277 8.43 -11.45 33.92
N MET A 278 8.80 -10.16 33.92
CA MET A 278 8.37 -9.20 32.92
C MET A 278 8.97 -9.49 31.54
N GLU A 279 10.24 -9.90 31.49
CA GLU A 279 10.92 -10.34 30.28
C GLU A 279 10.23 -11.56 29.66
N ASN A 280 9.93 -12.59 30.46
CA ASN A 280 9.21 -13.78 29.99
C ASN A 280 7.81 -13.43 29.46
N LYS A 281 7.09 -12.54 30.16
CA LYS A 281 5.78 -12.07 29.72
C LYS A 281 5.86 -11.33 28.37
N PHE A 282 6.88 -10.48 28.19
CA PHE A 282 7.11 -9.79 26.92
C PHE A 282 7.46 -10.76 25.78
N HIS A 283 8.31 -11.76 26.04
CA HIS A 283 8.61 -12.82 25.09
C HIS A 283 7.35 -13.59 24.67
N GLU A 284 6.47 -13.94 25.62
CA GLU A 284 5.20 -14.59 25.32
C GLU A 284 4.27 -13.70 24.49
N ALA A 285 4.18 -12.40 24.82
CA ALA A 285 3.39 -11.43 24.08
C ALA A 285 3.88 -11.25 22.63
N LEU A 286 5.19 -11.35 22.38
CA LEU A 286 5.80 -11.24 21.05
C LEU A 286 5.66 -12.50 20.19
N GLN A 287 5.43 -13.68 20.77
CA GLN A 287 5.23 -14.91 19.98
C GLN A 287 3.98 -14.83 19.10
N LYS A 288 2.90 -14.23 19.61
CA LYS A 288 1.64 -14.06 18.87
C LYS A 288 1.81 -13.24 17.57
N PRO A 289 2.34 -12.00 17.59
CA PRO A 289 2.56 -11.23 16.37
C PRO A 289 3.60 -11.88 15.44
N PHE A 290 4.62 -12.56 16.00
CA PHE A 290 5.61 -13.29 15.20
C PHE A 290 4.99 -14.45 14.40
N LEU A 291 4.12 -15.26 15.03
CA LEU A 291 3.43 -16.36 14.34
C LEU A 291 2.44 -15.88 13.29
N ILE A 292 1.71 -14.80 13.57
CA ILE A 292 0.78 -14.20 12.59
C ILE A 292 1.57 -13.64 11.40
N GLY A 293 2.69 -12.97 11.66
CA GLY A 293 3.59 -12.46 10.63
C GLY A 293 4.19 -13.56 9.75
N SER A 294 4.69 -14.65 10.36
CA SER A 294 5.25 -15.77 9.59
C SER A 294 4.20 -16.53 8.77
N LEU A 295 2.96 -16.64 9.26
CA LEU A 295 1.82 -17.16 8.48
C LEU A 295 1.47 -16.26 7.30
N LYS A 296 1.48 -14.93 7.49
CA LYS A 296 1.28 -13.95 6.42
C LYS A 296 2.35 -14.14 5.34
N GLU A 297 3.62 -14.17 5.72
CA GLU A 297 4.74 -14.35 4.79
C GLU A 297 4.69 -15.70 4.07
N PHE A 298 4.34 -16.78 4.77
CA PHE A 298 4.22 -18.11 4.17
C PHE A 298 3.13 -18.18 3.09
N MET A 299 1.97 -17.55 3.33
CA MET A 299 0.91 -17.47 2.30
C MET A 299 1.32 -16.62 1.10
N ILE A 300 2.03 -15.51 1.33
CA ILE A 300 2.54 -14.65 0.24
C ILE A 300 3.60 -15.41 -0.57
N SER A 301 4.53 -16.10 0.10
CA SER A 301 5.62 -16.85 -0.53
C SER A 301 5.11 -18.03 -1.38
N LYS A 302 4.14 -18.81 -0.88
CA LYS A 302 3.56 -19.93 -1.64
C LYS A 302 2.72 -19.52 -2.84
N LYS A 303 2.33 -18.25 -2.95
CA LYS A 303 1.63 -17.72 -4.15
C LYS A 303 2.59 -17.32 -5.27
N CYS A 304 3.87 -17.08 -4.96
CA CYS A 304 4.86 -16.62 -5.95
C CYS A 304 5.52 -17.78 -6.73
N LEU A 305 5.09 -19.02 -6.50
CA LEU A 305 5.64 -20.27 -7.05
C LEU A 305 4.51 -21.07 -7.70
#